data_AF-A0A883EJF6-F1
#
_entry.id   AF-A0A883EJF6-F1
#
_cell.length_a   1.000
_cell.length_b   1.000
_cell.length_c   1.000
_cell.angle_alpha   90.00
_cell.angle_beta   90.00
_cell.angle_gamma   90.00
#
_symmetry.space_group_name_H-M   'P 1'
#
loop_
_entity.id
_entity.type
_entity.pdbx_description
1 polymer ?
#
loop_
_entity_poly.entity_id
_entity_poly.type
_entity_poly.pdbx_seq_one_letter_code
_entity_poly.pdbx_strand_id
1 'polypeptide(L)'
;MVRVLSVGGSIVVPQQPDEAFLRDFAAHIRRWLSVSAERKLILVVGGGGPARIYQQAYRKIIDNTPSNDEADWIGIMATRLNAQLLKAIFLDICPNPVVYDPTAVELFSGQVLIAAGWKPGFSTDNDAVLLAERFSAKQVINLSNIEKVYTDDPKKNPDAKPIDTISWEQFIRLVGTEWVPGKNVPFDPVASLRAQKAGIQVICAGGTDLNNLDNILNDCPFKGTTIG
;
A
#
# COMPACT_ATOMS: atom_id res chain seq x y z
N MET A 1 15.93 12.12 1.14
CA MET A 1 15.22 11.10 1.95
C MET A 1 14.12 10.46 1.09
N VAL A 2 14.01 9.13 1.06
CA VAL A 2 12.93 8.41 0.35
C VAL A 2 11.92 7.86 1.37
N ARG A 3 10.63 8.12 1.16
CA ARG A 3 9.52 7.45 1.86
C ARG A 3 8.74 6.59 0.88
N VAL A 4 8.20 5.47 1.34
CA VAL A 4 7.35 4.58 0.54
C VAL A 4 5.99 4.48 1.21
N LEU A 5 4.92 4.80 0.48
CA LEU A 5 3.55 4.59 0.91
C LEU A 5 2.96 3.40 0.13
N SER A 6 2.51 2.37 0.85
CA SER A 6 1.54 1.40 0.32
C SER A 6 0.15 1.98 0.58
N VAL A 7 -0.51 2.45 -0.48
CA VAL A 7 -1.79 3.15 -0.41
C VAL A 7 -2.91 2.18 -0.78
N GLY A 8 -3.74 1.83 0.19
CA GLY A 8 -4.86 0.93 -0.02
C GLY A 8 -5.76 1.40 -1.15
N GLY A 9 -6.10 0.53 -2.10
CA GLY A 9 -6.98 0.95 -3.19
C GLY A 9 -8.37 1.37 -2.70
N SER A 10 -8.81 0.88 -1.54
CA SER A 10 -10.10 1.23 -0.93
C SER A 10 -10.17 2.63 -0.33
N ILE A 11 -9.04 3.31 -0.11
CA ILE A 11 -9.02 4.73 0.29
C ILE A 11 -9.00 5.65 -0.94
N VAL A 12 -8.40 5.21 -2.04
CA VAL A 12 -8.35 5.97 -3.31
C VAL A 12 -9.64 5.82 -4.11
N VAL A 13 -10.10 4.57 -4.24
CA VAL A 13 -11.30 4.18 -5.01
C VAL A 13 -12.09 3.14 -4.21
N PRO A 14 -12.88 3.56 -3.20
CA PRO A 14 -13.71 2.65 -2.42
C PRO A 14 -14.70 1.85 -3.29
N GLN A 15 -15.41 2.54 -4.18
CA GLN A 15 -16.30 1.99 -5.21
C GLN A 15 -16.14 2.78 -6.51
N GLN A 16 -16.06 4.10 -6.36
CA GLN A 16 -15.67 5.08 -7.37
C GLN A 16 -14.52 5.94 -6.80
N PRO A 17 -13.78 6.70 -7.62
CA PRO A 17 -12.72 7.56 -7.12
C PRO A 17 -13.24 8.55 -6.07
N ASP A 18 -12.53 8.66 -4.94
CA ASP A 18 -12.84 9.67 -3.92
C ASP A 18 -12.11 10.97 -4.26
N GLU A 19 -12.78 11.84 -5.03
CA GLU A 19 -12.19 13.09 -5.52
C GLU A 19 -11.80 14.06 -4.41
N ALA A 20 -12.55 14.08 -3.30
CA ALA A 20 -12.27 14.94 -2.17
C ALA A 20 -10.99 14.47 -1.47
N PHE A 21 -10.92 13.18 -1.13
CA PHE A 21 -9.72 12.58 -0.56
C PHE A 21 -8.50 12.75 -1.47
N LEU A 22 -8.64 12.48 -2.77
CA LEU A 22 -7.53 12.59 -3.73
C LEU A 22 -6.97 14.01 -3.82
N ARG A 23 -7.84 15.02 -3.78
CA ARG A 23 -7.45 16.43 -3.78
C ARG A 23 -6.66 16.78 -2.53
N ASP A 24 -7.17 16.40 -1.37
CA ASP A 24 -6.56 16.72 -0.08
C ASP A 24 -5.25 15.94 0.12
N PHE A 25 -5.24 14.65 -0.21
CA PHE A 25 -4.04 13.80 -0.20
C PHE A 25 -2.95 14.40 -1.09
N ALA A 26 -3.28 14.81 -2.31
CA ALA A 26 -2.32 15.45 -3.20
C ALA A 26 -1.77 16.78 -2.64
N ALA A 27 -2.62 17.58 -2.01
CA ALA A 27 -2.20 18.84 -1.37
C ALA A 27 -1.23 18.60 -0.20
N HIS A 28 -1.50 17.60 0.65
CA HIS A 28 -0.63 17.21 1.77
C HIS A 28 0.72 16.69 1.28
N ILE A 29 0.73 15.78 0.31
CA ILE A 29 1.97 15.25 -0.28
C ILE A 29 2.80 16.38 -0.89
N ARG A 30 2.19 17.29 -1.67
CA ARG A 30 2.89 18.43 -2.27
C ARG A 30 3.50 19.36 -1.21
N ARG A 31 2.75 19.66 -0.14
CA ARG A 31 3.23 20.45 0.99
C ARG A 31 4.43 19.80 1.67
N TRP A 32 4.40 18.48 1.88
CA TRP A 32 5.53 17.76 2.45
C TRP A 32 6.76 17.78 1.52
N LEU A 33 6.56 17.58 0.22
CA LEU A 33 7.63 17.58 -0.78
C LEU A 33 8.25 18.97 -1.01
N SER A 34 7.47 20.05 -0.90
CA SER A 34 7.96 21.42 -1.15
C SER A 34 8.99 21.89 -0.11
N VAL A 35 9.10 21.22 1.04
CA VAL A 35 10.07 21.55 2.09
C VAL A 35 11.51 21.31 1.63
N SER A 36 11.75 20.32 0.77
CA SER A 36 13.10 20.04 0.24
C SER A 36 13.04 19.21 -1.03
N ALA A 37 13.82 19.58 -2.05
CA ALA A 37 13.98 18.83 -3.29
C ALA A 37 14.58 17.43 -3.08
N GLU A 38 15.21 17.17 -1.94
CA GLU A 38 15.74 15.85 -1.58
C GLU A 38 14.66 14.89 -1.04
N ARG A 39 13.47 15.40 -0.69
CA ARG A 39 12.33 14.56 -0.31
C ARG A 39 11.80 13.88 -1.55
N LYS A 40 11.76 12.55 -1.50
CA LYS A 40 11.22 11.69 -2.55
C LYS A 40 10.17 10.75 -1.95
N LEU A 41 9.12 10.50 -2.72
CA LEU A 41 7.99 9.67 -2.33
C LEU A 41 7.71 8.62 -3.39
N ILE A 42 7.61 7.36 -2.95
CA ILE A 42 7.13 6.26 -3.76
C ILE A 42 5.72 5.94 -3.29
N LEU A 43 4.76 5.89 -4.22
CA LEU A 43 3.37 5.52 -3.97
C LEU A 43 3.07 4.20 -4.68
N VAL A 44 2.68 3.16 -3.95
CA VAL A 44 2.17 1.91 -4.51
C VAL A 44 0.69 1.80 -4.19
N VAL A 45 -0.18 1.84 -5.21
CA VAL A 45 -1.62 1.90 -4.99
C VAL A 45 -2.32 0.56 -5.24
N GLY A 46 -3.20 0.18 -4.32
CA GLY A 46 -4.04 -1.02 -4.42
C GLY A 46 -5.20 -0.89 -5.41
N GLY A 47 -5.90 -2.01 -5.65
CA GLY A 47 -6.97 -2.10 -6.65
C GLY A 47 -8.36 -1.64 -6.19
N GLY A 48 -8.61 -1.56 -4.88
CA GLY A 48 -9.82 -0.98 -4.31
C GLY A 48 -11.12 -1.67 -4.70
N GLY A 49 -12.22 -0.90 -4.72
CA GLY A 49 -13.53 -1.33 -5.20
C GLY A 49 -13.48 -1.99 -6.57
N PRO A 50 -12.83 -1.39 -7.60
CA PRO A 50 -12.74 -1.98 -8.92
C PRO A 50 -12.15 -3.39 -8.93
N ALA A 51 -11.05 -3.63 -8.22
CA ALA A 51 -10.49 -4.98 -8.11
C ALA A 51 -11.50 -5.97 -7.52
N ARG A 52 -12.19 -5.58 -6.43
CA ARG A 52 -13.17 -6.45 -5.76
C ARG A 52 -14.38 -6.74 -6.65
N ILE A 53 -14.95 -5.72 -7.28
CA ILE A 53 -16.12 -5.86 -8.16
C ILE A 53 -15.80 -6.79 -9.34
N TYR A 54 -14.68 -6.55 -10.04
CA TYR A 54 -14.35 -7.32 -11.23
C TYR A 54 -13.90 -8.76 -10.89
N GLN A 55 -13.12 -8.95 -9.83
CA GLN A 55 -12.75 -10.30 -9.36
C GLN A 55 -13.98 -11.10 -8.91
N GLN A 56 -14.97 -10.46 -8.28
CA GLN A 56 -16.23 -11.13 -7.91
C GLN A 56 -17.07 -11.48 -9.13
N ALA A 57 -17.16 -10.59 -10.11
CA ALA A 57 -17.85 -10.87 -11.37
C ALA A 57 -17.24 -12.08 -12.07
N TYR A 58 -15.91 -12.12 -12.19
CA TYR A 58 -15.18 -13.26 -12.74
C TYR A 58 -15.51 -14.58 -12.03
N ARG A 59 -15.41 -14.61 -10.70
CA ARG A 59 -15.70 -15.82 -9.90
C ARG A 59 -17.16 -16.27 -9.97
N LYS A 60 -18.11 -15.37 -10.22
CA LYS A 60 -19.55 -15.71 -10.35
C LYS A 60 -19.90 -16.31 -11.71
N ILE A 61 -19.10 -16.04 -12.74
CA ILE A 61 -19.34 -16.50 -14.12
C ILE A 61 -18.64 -17.83 -14.41
N ILE A 62 -17.51 -18.09 -13.76
CA ILE A 62 -16.76 -19.34 -13.96
C ILE A 62 -17.32 -20.45 -13.07
N ASP A 63 -17.97 -21.43 -13.70
CA ASP A 63 -18.69 -22.52 -13.02
C ASP A 63 -17.76 -23.58 -12.38
N ASN A 64 -16.53 -23.73 -12.86
CA ASN A 64 -15.60 -24.77 -12.40
C ASN A 64 -14.19 -24.22 -12.19
N THR A 65 -13.75 -24.15 -10.92
CA THR A 65 -12.38 -23.81 -10.48
C THR A 65 -11.80 -22.54 -11.12
N PRO A 66 -12.20 -21.33 -10.66
CA PRO A 66 -11.62 -20.09 -11.16
C PRO A 66 -10.10 -20.06 -10.92
N SER A 67 -9.35 -19.74 -11.97
CA SER A 67 -7.90 -19.54 -11.88
C SER A 67 -7.59 -18.36 -10.96
N ASN A 68 -6.72 -18.58 -9.97
CA ASN A 68 -6.23 -17.53 -9.08
C ASN A 68 -5.36 -16.51 -9.84
N ASP A 69 -4.58 -16.96 -10.82
CA ASP A 69 -3.71 -16.09 -11.63
C ASP A 69 -4.52 -15.09 -12.45
N GLU A 70 -5.64 -15.53 -13.03
CA GLU A 70 -6.56 -14.65 -13.76
C GLU A 70 -7.26 -13.66 -12.82
N ALA A 71 -7.66 -14.12 -11.63
CA ALA A 71 -8.19 -13.23 -10.62
C ALA A 71 -7.16 -12.17 -10.19
N ASP A 72 -5.89 -12.54 -10.05
CA ASP A 72 -4.81 -11.61 -9.77
C ASP A 72 -4.61 -10.60 -10.89
N TRP A 73 -4.59 -11.04 -12.16
CA TRP A 73 -4.49 -10.11 -13.30
C TRP A 73 -5.62 -9.10 -13.33
N ILE A 74 -6.86 -9.51 -13.07
CA ILE A 74 -8.00 -8.58 -12.95
C ILE A 74 -7.74 -7.54 -11.84
N GLY A 75 -7.25 -8.00 -10.68
CA GLY A 75 -6.90 -7.12 -9.57
C GLY A 75 -5.76 -6.15 -9.91
N ILE A 76 -4.74 -6.64 -10.59
CA ILE A 76 -3.59 -5.85 -11.08
C ILE A 76 -4.07 -4.78 -12.05
N MET A 77 -4.94 -5.11 -13.01
CA MET A 77 -5.44 -4.11 -13.95
C MET A 77 -6.20 -2.98 -13.26
N ALA A 78 -6.95 -3.28 -12.20
CA ALA A 78 -7.56 -2.24 -11.35
C ALA A 78 -6.51 -1.37 -10.63
N THR A 79 -5.43 -1.96 -10.10
CA THR A 79 -4.33 -1.19 -9.50
C THR A 79 -3.67 -0.26 -10.53
N ARG A 80 -3.52 -0.72 -11.78
CA ARG A 80 -2.91 0.07 -12.87
C ARG A 80 -3.77 1.26 -13.26
N LEU A 81 -5.10 1.09 -13.28
CA LEU A 81 -6.03 2.20 -13.51
C LEU A 81 -5.92 3.25 -12.39
N ASN A 82 -5.91 2.82 -11.12
CA ASN A 82 -5.76 3.72 -9.98
C ASN A 82 -4.39 4.43 -9.99
N ALA A 83 -3.33 3.72 -10.34
CA ALA A 83 -1.98 4.27 -10.43
C ALA A 83 -1.86 5.30 -11.57
N GLN A 84 -2.53 5.04 -12.70
CA GLN A 84 -2.57 5.99 -13.82
C GLN A 84 -3.30 7.29 -13.43
N LEU A 85 -4.39 7.19 -12.65
CA LEU A 85 -5.08 8.36 -12.09
C LEU A 85 -4.15 9.17 -11.18
N LEU A 86 -3.49 8.52 -10.20
CA LEU A 86 -2.53 9.19 -9.33
C LEU A 86 -1.38 9.83 -10.13
N LYS A 87 -0.87 9.14 -11.16
CA LYS A 87 0.20 9.66 -12.02
C LYS A 87 -0.24 10.92 -12.75
N ALA A 88 -1.49 10.99 -13.19
CA ALA A 88 -2.04 12.19 -13.81
C ALA A 88 -2.15 13.35 -12.80
N ILE A 89 -2.56 13.07 -11.55
CA ILE A 89 -2.64 14.07 -10.46
C ILE A 89 -1.27 14.66 -10.10
N PHE A 90 -0.21 13.85 -10.18
CA PHE A 90 1.17 14.24 -9.86
C PHE A 90 2.06 14.44 -11.10
N LEU A 91 1.48 14.66 -12.28
CA LEU A 91 2.20 14.64 -13.57
C LEU A 91 3.43 15.55 -13.60
N ASP A 92 3.34 16.73 -13.02
CA ASP A 92 4.38 17.76 -12.94
C ASP A 92 5.59 17.35 -12.09
N ILE A 93 5.43 16.42 -11.14
CA ILE A 93 6.49 15.95 -10.23
C ILE A 93 6.79 14.43 -10.33
N CYS A 94 6.08 13.73 -11.21
CA CYS A 94 6.20 12.30 -11.51
C CYS A 94 6.50 12.09 -13.02
N PRO A 95 7.73 12.37 -13.48
CA PRO A 95 8.11 12.25 -14.89
C PRO A 95 8.21 10.79 -15.36
N ASN A 96 8.46 9.85 -14.44
CA ASN A 96 8.51 8.43 -14.75
C ASN A 96 7.12 7.90 -15.16
N PRO A 97 7.05 6.91 -16.07
CA PRO A 97 5.81 6.16 -16.28
C PRO A 97 5.42 5.39 -15.00
N VAL A 98 4.17 4.93 -14.94
CA VAL A 98 3.75 4.06 -13.83
C VAL A 98 4.63 2.80 -13.82
N VAL A 99 5.18 2.51 -12.65
CA VAL A 99 5.99 1.31 -12.44
C VAL A 99 5.09 0.10 -12.31
N TYR A 100 5.23 -0.83 -13.26
CA TYR A 100 4.57 -2.14 -13.20
C TYR A 100 5.52 -3.25 -12.78
N ASP A 101 6.83 -3.07 -12.92
CA ASP A 101 7.83 -4.01 -12.40
C ASP A 101 8.73 -3.27 -11.40
N PRO A 102 8.54 -3.49 -10.09
CA PRO A 102 9.34 -2.81 -9.07
C PRO A 102 10.81 -3.23 -9.09
N THR A 103 11.16 -4.32 -9.78
CA THR A 103 12.54 -4.84 -9.89
C THR A 103 13.32 -4.27 -11.07
N ALA A 104 12.66 -3.53 -11.97
CA ALA A 104 13.26 -2.99 -13.20
C ALA A 104 13.41 -1.45 -13.19
N VAL A 105 13.14 -0.78 -12.06
CA VAL A 105 13.24 0.69 -12.00
C VAL A 105 14.70 1.11 -11.89
N GLU A 106 15.26 1.67 -12.96
CA GLU A 106 16.66 2.11 -12.97
C GLU A 106 16.82 3.57 -12.49
N LEU A 107 15.82 4.42 -12.77
CA LEU A 107 15.90 5.86 -12.54
C LEU A 107 14.67 6.39 -11.81
N PHE A 108 14.91 7.16 -10.75
CA PHE A 108 13.89 7.93 -10.04
C PHE A 108 14.16 9.43 -10.24
N SER A 109 13.66 10.00 -11.35
CA SER A 109 14.01 11.36 -11.79
C SER A 109 13.28 12.47 -11.02
N GLY A 110 12.01 12.26 -10.67
CA GLY A 110 11.19 13.26 -9.99
C GLY A 110 11.27 13.18 -8.45
N GLN A 111 10.34 13.88 -7.81
CA GLN A 111 10.07 13.73 -6.38
C GLN A 111 9.03 12.65 -6.09
N VAL A 112 8.19 12.29 -7.06
CA VAL A 112 7.19 11.23 -6.94
C VAL A 112 7.47 10.11 -7.94
N LEU A 113 7.37 8.87 -7.48
CA LEU A 113 7.33 7.66 -8.29
C LEU A 113 6.04 6.90 -7.95
N ILE A 114 5.28 6.51 -8.96
CA ILE A 114 4.01 5.80 -8.77
C ILE A 114 4.11 4.40 -9.34
N ALA A 115 3.68 3.42 -8.56
CA ALA A 115 3.67 2.02 -8.90
C ALA A 115 2.27 1.41 -8.74
N ALA A 116 2.05 0.34 -9.49
CA ALA A 116 0.87 -0.50 -9.42
C ALA A 116 1.27 -1.93 -9.03
N GLY A 117 0.30 -2.84 -8.93
CA GLY A 117 0.57 -4.26 -8.76
C GLY A 117 1.38 -4.84 -9.92
N TRP A 118 2.32 -5.73 -9.60
CA TRP A 118 3.24 -6.31 -10.57
C TRP A 118 2.68 -7.49 -11.37
N LYS A 119 2.61 -8.66 -10.73
CA LYS A 119 2.29 -9.95 -11.35
C LYS A 119 1.53 -10.86 -10.37
N PRO A 120 0.86 -11.92 -10.85
CA PRO A 120 0.17 -12.87 -9.99
C PRO A 120 1.03 -13.44 -8.86
N GLY A 121 0.39 -13.65 -7.69
CA GLY A 121 1.05 -14.06 -6.46
C GLY A 121 1.71 -12.94 -5.65
N PHE A 122 1.65 -11.69 -6.13
CA PHE A 122 2.26 -10.53 -5.47
C PHE A 122 1.19 -9.50 -5.07
N SER A 123 1.24 -9.04 -3.83
CA SER A 123 0.43 -7.91 -3.36
C SER A 123 1.17 -6.59 -3.56
N THR A 124 0.43 -5.49 -3.51
CA THR A 124 0.99 -4.13 -3.56
C THR A 124 1.86 -3.83 -2.33
N ASP A 125 1.64 -4.49 -1.21
CA ASP A 125 2.51 -4.40 -0.04
C ASP A 125 3.89 -4.98 -0.33
N ASN A 126 3.94 -6.15 -1.00
CA ASN A 126 5.21 -6.74 -1.40
C ASN A 126 5.93 -5.87 -2.45
N ASP A 127 5.20 -5.29 -3.40
CA ASP A 127 5.75 -4.36 -4.38
C ASP A 127 6.31 -3.07 -3.71
N ALA A 128 5.65 -2.59 -2.65
CA ALA A 128 6.15 -1.48 -1.84
C ALA A 128 7.45 -1.82 -1.10
N VAL A 129 7.55 -3.01 -0.52
CA VAL A 129 8.80 -3.48 0.12
C VAL A 129 9.93 -3.62 -0.89
N LEU A 130 9.65 -4.16 -2.08
CA LEU A 130 10.62 -4.26 -3.18
C LEU A 130 11.18 -2.90 -3.59
N LEU A 131 10.32 -1.88 -3.72
CA LEU A 131 10.74 -0.52 -4.03
C LEU A 131 11.47 0.14 -2.86
N ALA A 132 11.07 -0.15 -1.61
CA ALA A 132 11.78 0.33 -0.44
C ALA A 132 13.22 -0.22 -0.37
N GLU A 133 13.42 -1.52 -0.60
CA GLU A 133 14.75 -2.12 -0.72
C GLU A 133 15.57 -1.43 -1.82
N ARG A 134 14.99 -1.34 -3.02
CA ARG A 134 15.67 -0.80 -4.20
C ARG A 134 16.16 0.63 -4.01
N PHE A 135 15.36 1.45 -3.34
CA PHE A 135 15.68 2.86 -3.08
C PHE A 135 16.16 3.12 -1.66
N SER A 136 16.59 2.07 -0.94
CA SER A 136 17.16 2.13 0.41
C SER A 136 16.29 2.91 1.42
N ALA A 137 14.97 2.81 1.28
CA ALA A 137 14.03 3.35 2.25
C ALA A 137 14.00 2.43 3.48
N LYS A 138 14.09 3.04 4.67
CA LYS A 138 14.11 2.31 5.94
C LYS A 138 12.72 1.93 6.44
N GLN A 139 11.68 2.49 5.82
CA GLN A 139 10.31 2.38 6.30
C GLN A 139 9.32 2.34 5.13
N VAL A 140 8.32 1.47 5.24
CA VAL A 140 7.11 1.46 4.41
C VAL A 140 5.94 1.89 5.28
N ILE A 141 5.14 2.84 4.81
CA ILE A 141 3.93 3.29 5.48
C ILE A 141 2.74 2.70 4.74
N ASN A 142 2.10 1.69 5.32
CA ASN A 142 0.86 1.12 4.81
C ASN A 142 -0.34 1.94 5.32
N LEU A 143 -0.99 2.61 4.39
CA LEU A 143 -2.21 3.38 4.58
C LEU A 143 -3.41 2.54 4.14
N SER A 144 -4.26 2.17 5.10
CA SER A 144 -5.42 1.32 4.83
C SER A 144 -6.69 1.86 5.49
N ASN A 145 -7.78 1.09 5.44
CA ASN A 145 -9.01 1.41 6.16
C ASN A 145 -8.99 0.98 7.63
N ILE A 146 -7.91 0.35 8.12
CA ILE A 146 -7.72 0.03 9.53
C ILE A 146 -6.73 1.03 10.14
N GLU A 147 -7.04 1.51 11.34
CA GLU A 147 -6.21 2.52 12.00
C GLU A 147 -4.99 1.93 12.70
N LYS A 148 -5.08 0.68 13.15
CA LYS A 148 -4.06 -0.06 13.89
C LYS A 148 -4.15 -1.56 13.59
N VAL A 149 -3.06 -2.27 13.83
CA VAL A 149 -3.06 -3.73 13.99
C VAL A 149 -3.71 -4.05 15.34
N TYR A 150 -4.51 -5.11 15.37
CA TYR A 150 -5.17 -5.60 16.57
C TYR A 150 -4.66 -7.01 16.90
N THR A 151 -4.80 -7.42 18.16
CA THR A 151 -4.43 -8.77 18.62
C THR A 151 -5.23 -9.89 17.94
N ASP A 152 -6.39 -9.56 17.37
CA ASP A 152 -7.27 -10.43 16.60
C ASP A 152 -8.14 -9.56 15.67
N ASP A 153 -8.96 -10.14 14.80
CA ASP A 153 -9.91 -9.41 13.94
C ASP A 153 -11.01 -8.73 14.79
N PRO A 154 -11.00 -7.39 14.93
CA PRO A 154 -11.95 -6.69 15.79
C PRO A 154 -13.40 -6.77 15.29
N LYS A 155 -13.62 -7.19 14.03
CA LYS A 155 -14.97 -7.43 13.49
C LYS A 155 -15.56 -8.75 13.96
N LYS A 156 -14.71 -9.70 14.37
CA LYS A 156 -15.11 -11.05 14.81
C LYS A 156 -14.94 -11.24 16.31
N ASN A 157 -13.93 -10.60 16.88
CA ASN A 157 -13.58 -10.71 18.28
C ASN A 157 -13.65 -9.32 18.96
N PRO A 158 -14.67 -9.06 19.80
CA PRO A 158 -14.81 -7.77 20.49
C PRO A 158 -13.71 -7.52 21.53
N ASP A 159 -13.00 -8.56 21.98
CA ASP A 159 -11.88 -8.44 22.93
C ASP A 159 -10.55 -8.09 22.25
N ALA A 160 -10.54 -7.93 20.92
CA ALA A 160 -9.35 -7.56 20.16
C ALA A 160 -8.83 -6.18 20.59
N LYS A 161 -7.56 -6.13 21.00
CA LYS A 161 -6.92 -4.90 21.50
C LYS A 161 -6.01 -4.28 20.44
N PRO A 162 -6.00 -2.94 20.31
CA PRO A 162 -5.08 -2.27 19.41
C PRO A 162 -3.62 -2.43 19.88
N ILE A 163 -2.69 -2.46 18.93
CA ILE A 163 -1.26 -2.62 19.19
C ILE A 163 -0.52 -1.39 18.66
N ASP A 164 0.29 -0.75 19.48
CA ASP A 164 1.08 0.43 19.08
C ASP A 164 2.43 0.03 18.45
N THR A 165 3.05 -1.01 18.98
CA THR A 165 4.32 -1.56 18.49
C THR A 165 4.29 -3.08 18.57
N ILE A 166 4.80 -3.75 17.54
CA ILE A 166 4.88 -5.22 17.46
C ILE A 166 6.18 -5.65 16.77
N SER A 167 6.82 -6.71 17.28
CA SER A 167 8.00 -7.26 16.61
C SER A 167 7.60 -8.02 15.34
N TRP A 168 8.53 -8.16 14.40
CA TRP A 168 8.29 -8.99 13.21
C TRP A 168 7.86 -10.43 13.54
N GLU A 169 8.47 -11.05 14.54
CA GLU A 169 8.13 -12.41 14.97
C GLU A 169 6.68 -12.52 15.43
N GLN A 170 6.22 -11.57 16.26
CA GLN A 170 4.85 -11.54 16.75
C GLN A 170 3.86 -11.22 15.62
N PHE A 171 4.21 -10.30 14.73
CA PHE A 171 3.36 -9.93 13.60
C PHE A 171 3.16 -11.09 12.62
N ILE A 172 4.25 -11.79 12.26
CA ILE A 172 4.19 -12.96 11.35
C ILE A 172 3.35 -14.08 11.96
N ARG A 173 3.44 -14.31 13.28
CA ARG A 173 2.55 -15.27 13.97
C ARG A 173 1.07 -14.90 13.85
N LEU A 174 0.75 -13.61 13.79
CA LEU A 174 -0.62 -13.09 13.68
C LEU A 174 -1.18 -13.21 12.26
N VAL A 175 -0.38 -12.91 11.22
CA VAL A 175 -0.86 -12.89 9.82
C VAL A 175 -0.60 -14.18 9.03
N GLY A 176 0.24 -15.07 9.57
CA GLY A 176 0.74 -16.27 8.92
C GLY A 176 1.87 -15.98 7.95
N THR A 177 2.12 -16.91 7.01
CA THR A 177 3.23 -16.82 6.03
C THR A 177 2.78 -16.87 4.57
N GLU A 178 1.50 -17.18 4.32
CA GLU A 178 0.98 -17.38 2.97
C GLU A 178 0.09 -16.22 2.50
N TRP A 179 0.27 -15.83 1.24
CA TRP A 179 -0.58 -14.89 0.52
C TRP A 179 -1.64 -15.65 -0.30
N VAL A 180 -2.86 -15.11 -0.31
CA VAL A 180 -3.97 -15.60 -1.14
C VAL A 180 -4.72 -14.38 -1.71
N PRO A 181 -5.16 -14.39 -2.98
CA PRO A 181 -5.82 -13.24 -3.59
C PRO A 181 -7.04 -12.76 -2.81
N GLY A 182 -6.95 -11.54 -2.29
CA GLY A 182 -8.03 -10.90 -1.53
C GLY A 182 -8.09 -11.24 -0.05
N LYS A 183 -7.05 -11.90 0.49
CA LYS A 183 -6.85 -12.04 1.93
C LYS A 183 -6.90 -10.67 2.62
N ASN A 184 -7.70 -10.57 3.68
CA ASN A 184 -7.85 -9.35 4.47
C ASN A 184 -6.96 -9.47 5.70
N VAL A 185 -5.76 -8.91 5.61
CA VAL A 185 -4.78 -8.86 6.69
C VAL A 185 -4.21 -7.44 6.76
N PRO A 186 -3.72 -7.01 7.94
CA PRO A 186 -3.18 -5.66 8.12
C PRO A 186 -1.99 -5.33 7.22
N PHE A 187 -1.17 -6.33 6.92
CA PHE A 187 -0.05 -6.26 6.00
C PHE A 187 0.21 -7.66 5.43
N ASP A 188 0.65 -7.74 4.17
CA ASP A 188 0.89 -9.02 3.50
C ASP A 188 1.95 -9.89 4.20
N PRO A 189 1.68 -11.19 4.45
CA PRO A 189 2.62 -12.13 5.08
C PRO A 189 3.97 -12.32 4.36
N VAL A 190 3.95 -12.41 3.03
CA VAL A 190 5.15 -12.55 2.19
C VAL A 190 5.95 -11.26 2.22
N ALA A 191 5.27 -10.10 2.12
CA ALA A 191 5.88 -8.78 2.28
C ALA A 191 6.48 -8.61 3.68
N SER A 192 5.82 -9.14 4.72
CA SER A 192 6.29 -9.09 6.12
C SER A 192 7.62 -9.83 6.29
N LEU A 193 7.70 -11.06 5.79
CA LEU A 193 8.92 -11.85 5.81
C LEU A 193 10.06 -11.15 5.05
N ARG A 194 9.73 -10.48 3.95
CA ARG A 194 10.70 -9.73 3.15
C ARG A 194 11.18 -8.47 3.87
N ALA A 195 10.27 -7.68 4.43
CA ALA A 195 10.59 -6.47 5.18
C ALA A 195 11.44 -6.79 6.41
N GLN A 196 11.13 -7.87 7.13
CA GLN A 196 11.95 -8.39 8.23
C GLN A 196 13.38 -8.68 7.78
N LYS A 197 13.55 -9.44 6.69
CA LYS A 197 14.88 -9.80 6.17
C LYS A 197 15.67 -8.58 5.69
N ALA A 198 14.99 -7.58 5.17
CA ALA A 198 15.59 -6.33 4.69
C ALA A 198 15.86 -5.31 5.81
N GLY A 199 15.41 -5.56 7.04
CA GLY A 199 15.50 -4.59 8.13
C GLY A 199 14.65 -3.33 7.91
N ILE A 200 13.57 -3.45 7.13
CA ILE A 200 12.63 -2.37 6.83
C ILE A 200 11.54 -2.40 7.90
N GLN A 201 11.27 -1.25 8.52
CA GLN A 201 10.13 -1.09 9.42
C GLN A 201 8.84 -0.84 8.62
N VAL A 202 7.70 -1.30 9.14
CA VAL A 202 6.39 -0.99 8.55
C VAL A 202 5.56 -0.19 9.55
N ILE A 203 4.95 0.90 9.10
CA ILE A 203 3.89 1.59 9.84
C ILE A 203 2.55 1.22 9.21
N CYS A 204 1.65 0.62 9.99
CA CYS A 204 0.25 0.47 9.61
C CYS A 204 -0.55 1.63 10.22
N ALA A 205 -1.26 2.38 9.38
CA ALA A 205 -2.08 3.51 9.84
C ALA A 205 -3.35 3.69 8.99
N GLY A 206 -4.31 4.41 9.55
CA GLY A 206 -5.53 4.81 8.85
C GLY A 206 -5.21 5.80 7.73
N GLY A 207 -5.62 5.49 6.50
CA GLY A 207 -5.23 6.24 5.31
C GLY A 207 -6.04 7.50 5.02
N THR A 208 -7.19 7.69 5.68
CA THR A 208 -8.04 8.89 5.51
C THR A 208 -7.70 10.01 6.49
N ASP A 209 -6.88 9.75 7.51
CA ASP A 209 -6.40 10.78 8.45
C ASP A 209 -5.11 11.42 7.92
N LEU A 210 -5.28 12.49 7.14
CA LEU A 210 -4.16 13.17 6.48
C LEU A 210 -3.27 13.96 7.46
N ASN A 211 -3.79 14.37 8.61
CA ASN A 211 -2.97 14.99 9.66
C ASN A 211 -2.04 13.96 10.29
N ASN A 212 -2.55 12.74 10.51
CA ASN A 212 -1.73 11.64 10.97
C ASN A 212 -0.68 11.22 9.93
N LEU A 213 -1.02 11.23 8.63
CA LEU A 213 -0.05 11.03 7.56
C LEU A 213 1.08 12.08 7.61
N ASP A 214 0.74 13.36 7.79
CA ASP A 214 1.74 14.42 7.94
C ASP A 214 2.66 14.17 9.15
N ASN A 215 2.11 13.70 10.28
CA ASN A 215 2.91 13.33 11.45
C ASN A 215 3.89 12.20 11.12
N ILE A 216 3.41 11.12 10.48
CA ILE A 216 4.25 9.98 10.09
C ILE A 216 5.38 10.41 9.15
N LEU A 217 5.06 11.21 8.12
CA LEU A 217 6.03 11.67 7.12
C LEU A 217 7.11 12.60 7.69
N ASN A 218 6.84 13.24 8.83
CA ASN A 218 7.77 14.13 9.53
C ASN A 218 8.34 13.51 10.82
N ASP A 219 8.20 12.19 11.02
CA ASP A 219 8.68 11.46 12.21
C ASP A 219 8.17 12.04 13.55
N CYS A 220 6.96 12.61 13.54
CA CYS A 220 6.26 13.08 14.73
C CYS A 220 5.42 11.96 15.36
N PRO A 221 4.99 12.10 16.63
CA PRO A 221 4.06 11.15 17.25
C PRO A 221 2.79 10.96 16.39
N PHE A 222 2.41 9.70 16.18
CA PHE A 222 1.32 9.33 15.28
C PHE A 222 0.43 8.25 15.89
N LYS A 223 -0.77 8.10 15.32
CA LYS A 223 -1.72 7.02 15.60
C LYS A 223 -1.53 5.91 14.56
N GLY A 224 -1.09 4.74 15.00
CA GLY A 224 -0.88 3.59 14.13
C GLY A 224 -0.19 2.46 14.87
N THR A 225 0.34 1.51 14.12
CA THR A 225 1.20 0.44 14.64
C THR A 225 2.55 0.48 13.95
N THR A 226 3.63 0.45 14.73
CA THR A 226 4.99 0.21 14.22
C THR A 226 5.29 -1.29 14.27
N ILE A 227 5.71 -1.85 13.14
CA ILE A 227 6.16 -3.24 12.99
C ILE A 227 7.66 -3.22 12.68
N GLY A 228 8.46 -3.88 13.51
CA GLY A 228 9.90 -3.96 13.29
C GLY A 228 10.72 -4.29 14.52
#